data_AF-A0A8J2HDC5-F1
#
_entry.id   AF-A0A8J2HDC5-F1
#
_cell.length_a   1.000
_cell.length_b   1.000
_cell.length_c   1.000
_cell.angle_alpha   90.00
_cell.angle_beta   90.00
_cell.angle_gamma   90.00
#
_symmetry.space_group_name_H-M   'P 1'
#
loop_
_entity.id
_entity.type
_entity.pdbx_description
1 polymer ?
#
loop_
_entity_poly.entity_id
_entity_poly.type
_entity_poly.pdbx_seq_one_letter_code
_entity_poly.pdbx_strand_id
1 'polypeptide(L)'
;MKSLFVRSFHPVPRFSAISKYLLIIYSILLTNQLYSVSDSQMAQGYRSEVQERALVVSLQMFNLILERSVALLREELDKAAKERPRLIVDEDMQVLLPTIKIWCDWMLCHSTVWNPPPSCTDYRVGPVGDAWSRLATMVNLLEKLAYPRKIVIHAREAIGRENELNLVKLPEDATLSGFTPLMSNPQDSFYAEKTEDMEVAQVCLRIQKILFFGQVFLCGLETPVLKLQKNEFGVSEYVSLVETSSTSSPNSPPEQSDSELLVDSYSEGEEEPTSLLKRLSNDSLAESEIRLLIERKEELERRQRKQERHRQRVQEILQKSSVSVEIEVRPRQLVPDTNCFIDYLPQLQRIAKTTSGIQPLFTLMIPLVVLSELEGLARGADSRDCPPSSRASLDPEHVARVADSAKAALAFARSKNPAIRCLTTRGTILTSSIFTAEDDVRLNELASNDDKILATCLSLCRSKDQVSIDEGQPRRLRREVVLLTEDRNLRVKALARDVPVREVPDFMLWAGLG
;
A
#
# COMPACT_ATOMS: atom_id res chain seq x y z
N MET A 1 -52.67 34.31 -48.28
CA MET A 1 -52.96 32.94 -47.83
C MET A 1 -51.64 32.35 -47.31
N LYS A 2 -51.62 31.97 -46.03
CA LYS A 2 -50.55 31.29 -45.27
C LYS A 2 -49.32 32.15 -44.90
N SER A 3 -49.12 32.55 -43.64
CA SER A 3 -48.91 31.75 -42.40
C SER A 3 -47.42 31.45 -42.24
N LEU A 4 -46.76 32.24 -41.38
CA LEU A 4 -46.32 31.86 -40.02
C LEU A 4 -45.14 30.89 -40.04
N PHE A 5 -43.93 31.39 -39.80
CA PHE A 5 -43.22 31.21 -38.53
C PHE A 5 -41.81 31.79 -38.65
N VAL A 6 -41.65 33.05 -38.22
CA VAL A 6 -40.43 33.48 -37.54
C VAL A 6 -40.45 32.74 -36.20
N ARG A 7 -39.80 31.58 -36.15
CA ARG A 7 -39.64 30.82 -34.92
C ARG A 7 -38.29 31.21 -34.34
N SER A 8 -38.38 32.08 -33.33
CA SER A 8 -37.46 32.22 -32.20
C SER A 8 -36.27 31.27 -32.24
N PHE A 9 -35.05 31.82 -32.26
CA PHE A 9 -33.90 31.15 -31.70
C PHE A 9 -34.25 30.76 -30.26
N HIS A 10 -34.65 29.51 -30.06
CA HIS A 10 -34.73 28.92 -28.75
C HIS A 10 -33.31 28.88 -28.17
N PRO A 11 -33.13 29.17 -26.87
CA PRO A 11 -31.88 28.89 -26.21
C PRO A 11 -31.60 27.39 -26.38
N VAL A 12 -30.40 27.08 -26.84
CA VAL A 12 -29.86 25.72 -26.96
C VAL A 12 -30.19 24.98 -25.65
N PRO A 13 -30.84 23.80 -25.70
CA PRO A 13 -31.16 23.09 -24.48
C PRO A 13 -29.87 22.62 -23.82
N ARG A 14 -29.67 23.03 -22.56
CA ARG A 14 -29.17 22.21 -21.46
C ARG A 14 -28.54 20.88 -21.94
N PHE A 15 -27.24 20.89 -22.22
CA PHE A 15 -26.31 19.74 -22.26
C PHE A 15 -26.22 19.03 -20.88
N SER A 16 -27.31 19.02 -20.10
CA SER A 16 -27.31 18.94 -18.64
C SER A 16 -27.47 17.51 -18.15
N ALA A 17 -26.74 17.15 -17.09
CA ALA A 17 -26.74 15.87 -16.38
C ALA A 17 -26.26 14.61 -17.15
N ILE A 18 -26.50 14.49 -18.45
CA ILE A 18 -26.30 13.24 -19.23
C ILE A 18 -24.83 12.80 -19.40
N SER A 19 -23.88 13.72 -19.57
CA SER A 19 -22.44 13.41 -19.59
C SER A 19 -21.85 13.19 -18.18
N LYS A 20 -22.52 13.75 -17.16
CA LYS A 20 -22.05 13.80 -15.77
C LYS A 20 -22.22 12.48 -15.03
N TYR A 21 -23.10 11.60 -15.52
CA TYR A 21 -23.22 10.23 -15.01
C TYR A 21 -22.51 9.19 -15.89
N LEU A 22 -22.30 9.43 -17.19
CA LEU A 22 -21.53 8.51 -18.06
C LEU A 22 -20.04 8.41 -17.68
N LEU A 23 -19.48 9.46 -17.07
CA LEU A 23 -18.10 9.50 -16.58
C LEU A 23 -17.93 8.82 -15.22
N ILE A 24 -18.92 8.99 -14.33
CA ILE A 24 -19.12 8.18 -13.12
C ILE A 24 -19.22 6.68 -13.51
N ILE A 25 -19.90 6.37 -14.62
CA ILE A 25 -20.07 5.03 -15.20
C ILE A 25 -18.75 4.41 -15.73
N TYR A 26 -17.76 5.17 -16.23
CA TYR A 26 -16.45 4.62 -16.63
C TYR A 26 -15.49 4.39 -15.46
N SER A 27 -15.50 5.32 -14.49
CA SER A 27 -14.70 5.28 -13.24
C SER A 27 -15.17 4.20 -12.24
N ILE A 28 -16.21 3.47 -12.64
CA ILE A 28 -16.80 2.32 -11.98
C ILE A 28 -16.58 1.03 -12.81
N LEU A 29 -16.69 1.11 -14.14
CA LEU A 29 -16.48 -0.04 -15.04
C LEU A 29 -15.07 -0.66 -14.92
N LEU A 30 -14.07 0.11 -14.48
CA LEU A 30 -12.73 -0.38 -14.12
C LEU A 30 -12.61 -0.87 -12.66
N THR A 31 -13.46 -0.39 -11.74
CA THR A 31 -13.43 -0.84 -10.33
C THR A 31 -13.70 -2.33 -10.16
N ASN A 32 -14.17 -3.05 -11.21
CA ASN A 32 -14.57 -4.46 -11.12
C ASN A 32 -14.10 -5.43 -12.23
N GLN A 33 -13.40 -5.02 -13.30
CA GLN A 33 -12.75 -6.03 -14.18
C GLN A 33 -11.61 -6.79 -13.44
N LEU A 34 -11.18 -6.28 -12.29
CA LEU A 34 -10.08 -6.81 -11.48
C LEU A 34 -10.52 -7.43 -10.14
N TYR A 35 -11.81 -7.41 -9.80
CA TYR A 35 -12.35 -8.26 -8.72
C TYR A 35 -12.55 -9.72 -9.18
N SER A 36 -12.48 -10.03 -10.49
CA SER A 36 -12.87 -11.34 -11.05
C SER A 36 -11.74 -12.37 -11.26
N VAL A 37 -10.48 -12.07 -10.92
CA VAL A 37 -9.40 -13.10 -10.88
C VAL A 37 -8.87 -13.22 -9.45
N SER A 38 -9.75 -13.68 -8.55
CA SER A 38 -9.43 -14.26 -7.23
C SER A 38 -8.72 -13.33 -6.24
N ASP A 39 -9.51 -12.49 -5.56
CA ASP A 39 -9.11 -11.66 -4.41
C ASP A 39 -8.94 -12.49 -3.11
N SER A 40 -8.23 -13.62 -3.21
CA SER A 40 -7.90 -14.49 -2.07
C SER A 40 -6.39 -14.67 -1.87
N GLN A 41 -5.56 -14.09 -2.74
CA GLN A 41 -4.12 -14.39 -2.80
C GLN A 41 -3.21 -13.15 -2.90
N MET A 42 -3.74 -11.92 -2.94
CA MET A 42 -2.90 -10.72 -2.92
C MET A 42 -2.70 -10.23 -1.48
N ALA A 43 -1.43 -10.17 -1.06
CA ALA A 43 -1.06 -9.62 0.25
C ALA A 43 -1.53 -8.15 0.37
N GLN A 44 -2.01 -7.79 1.56
CA GLN A 44 -2.47 -6.45 1.91
C GLN A 44 -1.42 -5.40 1.49
N GLY A 45 -1.79 -4.46 0.62
CA GLY A 45 -0.91 -3.39 0.13
C GLY A 45 -0.30 -3.56 -1.27
N TYR A 46 -0.59 -4.65 -2.01
CA TYR A 46 -0.13 -4.83 -3.39
C TYR A 46 -1.26 -4.68 -4.42
N ARG A 47 -1.02 -3.92 -5.50
CA ARG A 47 -1.95 -3.72 -6.63
C ARG A 47 -1.33 -4.24 -7.92
N SER A 48 -2.12 -4.86 -8.79
CA SER A 48 -1.67 -5.18 -10.15
C SER A 48 -1.41 -3.90 -10.96
N GLU A 49 -0.55 -3.97 -11.98
CA GLU A 49 -0.28 -2.80 -12.82
C GLU A 49 -1.55 -2.25 -13.47
N VAL A 50 -2.46 -3.12 -13.91
CA VAL A 50 -3.74 -2.69 -14.50
C VAL A 50 -4.61 -1.97 -13.46
N GLN A 51 -4.65 -2.43 -12.21
CA GLN A 51 -5.33 -1.73 -11.10
C GLN A 51 -4.69 -0.37 -10.81
N GLU A 52 -3.36 -0.32 -10.74
CA GLU A 52 -2.61 0.91 -10.50
C GLU A 52 -2.92 1.95 -11.59
N ARG A 53 -2.80 1.58 -12.88
CA ARG A 53 -3.04 2.48 -14.00
C ARG A 53 -4.51 2.92 -14.08
N ALA A 54 -5.45 2.01 -13.80
CA ALA A 54 -6.87 2.31 -13.75
C ALA A 54 -7.21 3.35 -12.67
N LEU A 55 -6.62 3.16 -11.49
CA LEU A 55 -6.79 4.07 -10.37
C LEU A 55 -6.16 5.44 -10.66
N VAL A 56 -4.96 5.47 -11.25
CA VAL A 56 -4.30 6.71 -11.66
C VAL A 56 -5.16 7.47 -12.68
N VAL A 57 -5.66 6.83 -13.74
CA VAL A 57 -6.53 7.49 -14.74
C VAL A 57 -7.79 8.04 -14.08
N SER A 58 -8.42 7.25 -13.21
CA SER A 58 -9.63 7.66 -12.51
C SER A 58 -9.38 8.85 -11.57
N LEU A 59 -8.26 8.86 -10.85
CA LEU A 59 -7.84 9.98 -10.00
C LEU A 59 -7.47 11.23 -10.81
N GLN A 60 -6.89 11.09 -12.00
CA GLN A 60 -6.65 12.24 -12.88
C GLN A 60 -7.96 12.86 -13.38
N MET A 61 -8.96 12.04 -13.71
CA MET A 61 -10.29 12.55 -14.08
C MET A 61 -10.95 13.27 -12.90
N PHE A 62 -10.83 12.72 -11.70
CA PHE A 62 -11.28 13.37 -10.48
C PHE A 62 -10.53 14.66 -10.18
N ASN A 63 -9.22 14.69 -10.41
CA ASN A 63 -8.36 15.87 -10.23
C ASN A 63 -8.87 17.05 -11.07
N LEU A 64 -9.27 16.81 -12.33
CA LEU A 64 -9.84 17.84 -13.21
C LEU A 64 -11.19 18.37 -12.71
N ILE A 65 -12.03 17.48 -12.17
CA ILE A 65 -13.31 17.88 -11.56
C ILE A 65 -13.06 18.75 -10.33
N LEU A 66 -12.11 18.35 -9.47
CA LEU A 66 -11.72 19.11 -8.29
C LEU A 66 -11.09 20.45 -8.65
N GLU A 67 -10.27 20.52 -9.69
CA GLU A 67 -9.69 21.77 -10.18
C GLU A 67 -10.77 22.77 -10.55
N ARG A 68 -11.72 22.38 -11.41
CA ARG A 68 -12.81 23.27 -11.80
C ARG A 68 -13.64 23.68 -10.58
N SER A 69 -13.91 22.75 -9.67
CA SER A 69 -14.67 23.00 -8.45
C SER A 69 -13.98 24.00 -7.52
N VAL A 70 -12.67 23.87 -7.32
CA VAL A 70 -11.86 24.81 -6.54
C VAL A 70 -11.88 26.22 -7.18
N ALA A 71 -11.79 26.31 -8.51
CA ALA A 71 -11.85 27.59 -9.20
C ALA A 71 -13.22 28.28 -9.01
N LEU A 72 -14.32 27.54 -9.20
CA LEU A 72 -15.67 28.03 -8.98
C LEU A 72 -15.89 28.51 -7.53
N LEU A 73 -15.50 27.69 -6.56
CA LEU A 73 -15.66 28.04 -5.13
C LEU A 73 -14.85 29.28 -4.72
N ARG A 74 -13.65 29.48 -5.28
CA ARG A 74 -12.87 30.70 -5.04
C ARG A 74 -13.58 31.93 -5.61
N GLU A 75 -14.04 31.85 -6.85
CA GLU A 75 -14.79 32.91 -7.50
C GLU A 75 -16.07 33.26 -6.71
N GLU A 76 -16.75 32.26 -6.17
CA GLU A 76 -17.92 32.46 -5.33
C GLU A 76 -17.60 33.13 -4.00
N LEU A 77 -16.54 32.72 -3.30
CA LEU A 77 -16.13 33.40 -2.06
C LEU A 77 -15.75 34.86 -2.31
N ASP A 78 -15.05 35.13 -3.42
CA ASP A 78 -14.65 36.48 -3.81
C ASP A 78 -15.86 37.36 -4.17
N LYS A 79 -16.89 36.78 -4.80
CA LYS A 79 -18.17 37.44 -5.07
C LYS A 79 -18.97 37.65 -3.79
N ALA A 80 -19.03 36.65 -2.91
CA ALA A 80 -19.76 36.71 -1.64
C ALA A 80 -19.21 37.79 -0.70
N ALA A 81 -17.93 38.13 -0.82
CA ALA A 81 -17.34 39.26 -0.11
C ALA A 81 -17.87 40.63 -0.58
N LYS A 82 -18.45 40.71 -1.78
CA LYS A 82 -18.93 41.95 -2.43
C LYS A 82 -20.45 42.03 -2.49
N GLU A 83 -21.12 40.89 -2.66
CA GLU A 83 -22.57 40.80 -2.87
C GLU A 83 -23.16 39.63 -2.09
N ARG A 84 -24.44 39.72 -1.70
CA ARG A 84 -25.12 38.58 -1.06
C ARG A 84 -25.41 37.49 -2.10
N PRO A 85 -24.93 36.25 -1.90
CA PRO A 85 -25.15 35.16 -2.85
C PRO A 85 -26.63 34.76 -2.86
N ARG A 86 -27.16 34.48 -4.05
CA ARG A 86 -28.57 34.04 -4.26
C ARG A 86 -28.75 32.53 -4.04
N LEU A 87 -27.69 31.76 -4.30
CA LEU A 87 -27.63 30.32 -4.15
C LEU A 87 -26.51 30.00 -3.15
N ILE A 88 -26.55 28.80 -2.53
CA ILE A 88 -25.44 28.34 -1.68
C ILE A 88 -24.16 28.18 -2.49
N VAL A 89 -24.32 27.60 -3.68
CA VAL A 89 -23.28 27.48 -4.69
C VAL A 89 -23.86 27.74 -6.09
N ASP A 90 -23.04 28.19 -7.03
CA ASP A 90 -23.45 28.52 -8.39
C ASP A 90 -23.96 27.31 -9.18
N GLU A 91 -24.64 27.58 -10.30
CA GLU A 91 -25.27 26.54 -11.13
C GLU A 91 -24.26 25.50 -11.67
N ASP A 92 -23.03 25.93 -11.97
CA ASP A 92 -21.96 25.06 -12.46
C ASP A 92 -21.47 24.12 -11.35
N MET A 93 -21.37 24.61 -10.12
CA MET A 93 -20.92 23.87 -8.96
C MET A 93 -21.99 22.91 -8.43
N GLN A 94 -23.27 23.31 -8.44
CA GLN A 94 -24.40 22.41 -8.13
C GLN A 94 -24.42 21.17 -9.02
N VAL A 95 -23.93 21.34 -10.24
CA VAL A 95 -23.79 20.32 -11.26
C VAL A 95 -22.63 19.34 -10.97
N LEU A 96 -21.54 19.82 -10.35
CA LEU A 96 -20.33 19.02 -10.07
C LEU A 96 -20.39 18.31 -8.71
N LEU A 97 -21.05 18.91 -7.72
CA LEU A 97 -21.18 18.38 -6.35
C LEU A 97 -21.64 16.91 -6.29
N PRO A 98 -22.67 16.46 -7.05
CA PRO A 98 -23.08 15.06 -7.05
C PRO A 98 -21.93 14.11 -7.41
N THR A 99 -21.11 14.48 -8.40
CA THR A 99 -20.02 13.62 -8.88
C THR A 99 -18.92 13.48 -7.83
N ILE A 100 -18.57 14.59 -7.17
CA ILE A 100 -17.54 14.62 -6.14
C ILE A 100 -17.99 13.81 -4.93
N LYS A 101 -19.24 13.99 -4.51
CA LYS A 101 -19.85 13.21 -3.43
C LYS A 101 -19.79 11.72 -3.71
N ILE A 102 -20.19 11.28 -4.91
CA ILE A 102 -20.15 9.85 -5.27
C ILE A 102 -18.72 9.30 -5.23
N TRP A 103 -17.73 10.11 -5.57
CA TRP A 103 -16.34 9.68 -5.50
C TRP A 103 -15.80 9.59 -4.06
N CYS A 104 -16.20 10.51 -3.20
CA CYS A 104 -15.99 10.38 -1.75
C CYS A 104 -16.61 9.10 -1.20
N ASP A 105 -17.87 8.80 -1.56
CA ASP A 105 -18.56 7.57 -1.16
C ASP A 105 -17.83 6.31 -1.64
N TRP A 106 -17.33 6.29 -2.89
CA TRP A 106 -16.57 5.15 -3.41
C TRP A 106 -15.25 4.97 -2.66
N MET A 107 -14.51 6.07 -2.42
CA MET A 107 -13.24 6.01 -1.67
C MET A 107 -13.46 5.58 -0.21
N LEU A 108 -14.56 5.99 0.42
CA LEU A 108 -14.94 5.51 1.75
C LEU A 108 -15.08 3.98 1.80
N CYS A 109 -15.70 3.40 0.78
CA CYS A 109 -15.98 1.96 0.72
C CYS A 109 -14.75 1.09 0.39
N HIS A 110 -13.76 1.65 -0.32
CA HIS A 110 -12.64 0.88 -0.88
C HIS A 110 -11.29 1.42 -0.42
N SER A 111 -11.16 1.77 0.86
CA SER A 111 -9.92 2.30 1.44
C SER A 111 -8.71 1.41 1.13
N THR A 112 -8.87 0.09 1.17
CA THR A 112 -7.81 -0.89 0.86
C THR A 112 -7.34 -0.88 -0.60
N VAL A 113 -8.16 -0.37 -1.52
CA VAL A 113 -7.84 -0.34 -2.96
C VAL A 113 -6.97 0.86 -3.31
N TRP A 114 -7.22 2.02 -2.69
CA TRP A 114 -6.53 3.25 -3.04
C TRP A 114 -5.56 3.74 -1.96
N ASN A 115 -5.56 3.17 -0.75
CA ASN A 115 -4.61 3.50 0.32
C ASN A 115 -3.55 2.38 0.46
N PRO A 116 -2.24 2.66 0.30
CA PRO A 116 -1.63 3.98 0.08
C PRO A 116 -1.96 4.59 -1.29
N PRO A 117 -2.12 5.93 -1.38
CA PRO A 117 -2.40 6.62 -2.64
C PRO A 117 -1.44 6.22 -3.77
N PRO A 118 -1.94 6.00 -5.01
CA PRO A 118 -1.07 5.66 -6.13
C PRO A 118 -0.18 6.84 -6.54
N SER A 119 1.06 6.54 -6.96
CA SER A 119 1.97 7.55 -7.49
C SER A 119 1.49 7.99 -8.87
N CYS A 120 1.00 9.23 -8.97
CA CYS A 120 0.55 9.83 -10.23
C CYS A 120 1.68 10.53 -11.01
N THR A 121 2.96 10.23 -10.72
CA THR A 121 4.11 10.95 -11.29
C THR A 121 4.18 10.86 -12.80
N ASP A 122 3.83 9.71 -13.37
CA ASP A 122 4.08 9.38 -14.78
C ASP A 122 2.93 9.80 -15.71
N TYR A 123 1.74 10.11 -15.17
CA TYR A 123 0.55 10.47 -15.94
C TYR A 123 -0.13 11.72 -15.35
N ARG A 124 0.42 12.89 -15.67
CA ARG A 124 -0.20 14.17 -15.31
C ARG A 124 -1.01 14.69 -16.49
N VAL A 125 -2.32 14.87 -16.29
CA VAL A 125 -3.22 15.51 -17.25
C VAL A 125 -3.76 16.79 -16.63
N GLY A 126 -3.59 17.93 -17.29
CA GLY A 126 -3.99 19.24 -16.78
C GLY A 126 -2.86 20.01 -16.08
N PRO A 127 -3.16 21.16 -15.45
CA PRO A 127 -2.18 22.01 -14.77
C PRO A 127 -1.63 21.39 -13.49
N VAL A 128 -0.49 21.92 -13.03
CA VAL A 128 0.25 21.42 -11.85
C VAL A 128 -0.66 21.32 -10.62
N GLY A 129 -0.63 20.16 -9.96
CA GLY A 129 -1.38 19.86 -8.74
C GLY A 129 -2.04 18.48 -8.77
N ASP A 130 -2.08 17.82 -7.61
CA ASP A 130 -2.66 16.50 -7.43
C ASP A 130 -4.05 16.52 -6.79
N ALA A 131 -4.77 15.41 -6.92
CA ALA A 131 -6.14 15.28 -6.45
C ALA A 131 -6.27 15.52 -4.94
N TRP A 132 -5.28 15.14 -4.13
CA TRP A 132 -5.34 15.23 -2.67
C TRP A 132 -5.14 16.67 -2.20
N SER A 133 -4.17 17.39 -2.77
CA SER A 133 -3.97 18.82 -2.50
C SER A 133 -5.18 19.65 -2.92
N ARG A 134 -5.80 19.33 -4.07
CA ARG A 134 -7.02 20.00 -4.54
C ARG A 134 -8.23 19.66 -3.67
N LEU A 135 -8.35 18.41 -3.21
CA LEU A 135 -9.40 18.00 -2.28
C LEU A 135 -9.27 18.73 -0.94
N ALA A 136 -8.05 18.82 -0.38
CA ALA A 136 -7.78 19.59 0.84
C ALA A 136 -8.19 21.05 0.68
N THR A 137 -7.82 21.66 -0.45
CA THR A 137 -8.23 23.03 -0.80
C THR A 137 -9.75 23.16 -0.90
N MET A 138 -10.43 22.20 -1.54
CA MET A 138 -11.88 22.20 -1.67
C MET A 138 -12.56 22.09 -0.29
N VAL A 139 -12.09 21.23 0.60
CA VAL A 139 -12.59 21.10 1.98
C VAL A 139 -12.47 22.44 2.73
N ASN A 140 -11.30 23.09 2.65
CA ASN A 140 -11.08 24.41 3.25
C ASN A 140 -12.04 25.49 2.70
N LEU A 141 -12.35 25.45 1.40
CA LEU A 141 -13.26 26.41 0.76
C LEU A 141 -14.72 26.13 1.13
N LEU A 142 -15.14 24.86 1.12
CA LEU A 142 -16.49 24.45 1.51
C LEU A 142 -16.79 24.80 2.97
N GLU A 143 -15.81 24.68 3.86
CA GLU A 143 -15.97 25.06 5.27
C GLU A 143 -16.23 26.56 5.46
N LYS A 144 -15.66 27.40 4.58
CA LYS A 144 -15.81 28.86 4.58
C LYS A 144 -17.11 29.34 3.93
N LEU A 145 -17.83 28.48 3.21
CA LEU A 145 -19.12 28.85 2.61
C LEU A 145 -20.16 29.18 3.69
N ALA A 146 -20.90 30.25 3.45
CA ALA A 146 -22.04 30.61 4.28
C ALA A 146 -23.28 29.83 3.85
N TYR A 147 -23.52 28.68 4.47
CA TYR A 147 -24.73 27.87 4.23
C TYR A 147 -25.41 27.40 5.53
N PRO A 148 -26.71 27.07 5.49
CA PRO A 148 -27.45 26.64 6.68
C PRO A 148 -27.00 25.25 7.15
N ARG A 149 -26.07 25.18 8.11
CA ARG A 149 -25.54 23.89 8.62
C ARG A 149 -26.55 23.02 9.38
N LYS A 150 -27.68 23.59 9.81
CA LYS A 150 -28.71 22.91 10.61
C LYS A 150 -29.93 22.45 9.82
N ILE A 151 -29.97 22.69 8.51
CA ILE A 151 -31.11 22.33 7.66
C ILE A 151 -31.25 20.80 7.50
N VAL A 152 -30.12 20.09 7.59
CA VAL A 152 -30.05 18.64 7.49
C VAL A 152 -29.94 18.04 8.90
N ILE A 153 -30.86 17.14 9.23
CA ILE A 153 -31.01 16.50 10.54
C ILE A 153 -30.65 15.02 10.40
N HIS A 154 -29.75 14.54 11.26
CA HIS A 154 -29.35 13.14 11.27
C HIS A 154 -30.46 12.24 11.84
N ALA A 155 -30.58 10.99 11.38
CA ALA A 155 -31.62 10.05 11.83
C ALA A 155 -31.75 9.95 13.36
N ARG A 156 -30.61 9.94 14.07
CA ARG A 156 -30.54 9.91 15.54
C ARG A 156 -31.27 11.08 16.24
N GLU A 157 -31.33 12.24 15.58
CA GLU A 157 -31.97 13.47 16.06
C GLU A 157 -33.42 13.61 15.55
N ALA A 158 -33.81 12.79 14.58
CA ALA A 158 -35.16 12.76 14.00
C ALA A 158 -36.14 11.85 14.77
N ILE A 159 -35.65 11.04 15.72
CA ILE A 159 -36.45 10.09 16.49
C ILE A 159 -37.58 10.84 17.23
N GLY A 160 -38.82 10.46 16.94
CA GLY A 160 -40.02 11.08 17.54
C GLY A 160 -40.56 12.32 16.82
N ARG A 161 -39.90 12.80 15.75
CA ARG A 161 -40.34 13.95 14.91
C ARG A 161 -40.70 13.56 13.48
N GLU A 162 -40.91 12.27 13.21
CA GLU A 162 -41.10 11.73 11.85
C GLU A 162 -42.24 12.41 11.06
N ASN A 163 -43.30 12.86 11.74
CA ASN A 163 -44.44 13.54 11.11
C ASN A 163 -44.14 14.97 10.65
N GLU A 164 -43.07 15.60 11.13
CA GLU A 164 -42.69 17.00 10.83
C GLU A 164 -41.56 17.07 9.79
N LEU A 165 -40.96 15.93 9.48
CA LEU A 165 -39.73 15.83 8.71
C LEU A 165 -39.95 15.13 7.37
N ASN A 166 -39.15 15.51 6.37
CA ASN A 166 -39.05 14.86 5.08
C ASN A 166 -37.67 14.21 4.94
N LEU A 167 -37.63 12.96 4.48
CA LEU A 167 -36.39 12.26 4.17
C LEU A 167 -35.71 12.94 2.97
N VAL A 168 -34.47 13.39 3.13
CA VAL A 168 -33.66 14.02 2.08
C VAL A 168 -33.03 12.93 1.23
N LYS A 169 -33.55 12.75 0.02
CA LYS A 169 -33.01 11.79 -0.96
C LYS A 169 -32.19 12.54 -2.01
N LEU A 170 -30.94 12.12 -2.21
CA LEU A 170 -30.08 12.63 -3.27
C LEU A 170 -30.38 11.93 -4.61
N PRO A 171 -30.63 12.65 -5.71
CA PRO A 171 -30.89 12.06 -7.02
C PRO A 171 -29.77 11.14 -7.52
N GLU A 172 -28.52 11.48 -7.27
CA GLU A 172 -27.36 10.64 -7.63
C GLU A 172 -27.36 9.28 -6.92
N ASP A 173 -27.80 9.22 -5.67
CA ASP A 173 -27.85 8.00 -4.87
C ASP A 173 -28.98 7.08 -5.34
N ALA A 174 -30.11 7.69 -5.71
CA ALA A 174 -31.20 6.96 -6.36
C ALA A 174 -30.76 6.43 -7.72
N THR A 175 -29.96 7.19 -8.48
CA THR A 175 -29.46 6.81 -9.80
C THR A 175 -28.46 5.65 -9.74
N LEU A 176 -27.61 5.62 -8.71
CA LEU A 176 -26.59 4.58 -8.50
C LEU A 176 -27.05 3.47 -7.54
N SER A 177 -28.35 3.42 -7.23
CA SER A 177 -28.91 2.35 -6.41
C SER A 177 -28.71 0.99 -7.08
N GLY A 178 -28.19 0.02 -6.33
CA GLY A 178 -27.86 -1.33 -6.85
C GLY A 178 -26.48 -1.44 -7.51
N PHE A 179 -25.69 -0.35 -7.55
CA PHE A 179 -24.33 -0.40 -8.04
C PHE A 179 -23.37 -0.97 -6.97
N THR A 180 -22.90 -2.22 -7.18
CA THR A 180 -22.24 -3.05 -6.16
C THR A 180 -21.08 -2.38 -5.40
N PRO A 181 -20.13 -1.67 -6.03
CA PRO A 181 -19.08 -0.94 -5.32
C PRO A 181 -19.59 0.14 -4.34
N LEU A 182 -20.78 0.70 -4.54
CA LEU A 182 -21.36 1.67 -3.60
C LEU A 182 -22.33 1.02 -2.59
N MET A 183 -22.57 -0.30 -2.68
CA MET A 183 -23.50 -1.00 -1.79
C MET A 183 -22.99 -1.20 -0.37
N SER A 184 -21.67 -1.20 -0.17
CA SER A 184 -21.05 -1.30 1.15
C SER A 184 -21.06 0.01 1.93
N ASN A 185 -21.49 1.12 1.31
CA ASN A 185 -21.59 2.41 2.01
C ASN A 185 -22.80 2.38 2.96
N PRO A 186 -22.62 2.46 4.30
CA PRO A 186 -23.75 2.61 5.21
C PRO A 186 -24.45 3.95 4.91
N GLN A 187 -25.65 3.87 4.34
CA GLN A 187 -26.45 5.06 4.03
C GLN A 187 -27.19 5.52 5.28
N ASP A 188 -26.55 6.40 6.05
CA ASP A 188 -27.25 7.11 7.12
C ASP A 188 -28.40 7.93 6.54
N SER A 189 -29.55 7.88 7.22
CA SER A 189 -30.74 8.63 6.80
C SER A 189 -30.68 10.07 7.31
N PHE A 190 -30.95 11.02 6.42
CA PHE A 190 -30.95 12.44 6.72
C PHE A 190 -32.31 13.06 6.40
N TYR A 191 -32.76 13.97 7.25
CA TYR A 191 -34.08 14.56 7.21
C TYR A 191 -33.98 16.10 7.14
N ALA A 192 -35.02 16.75 6.64
CA ALA A 192 -35.18 18.20 6.69
C ALA A 192 -36.61 18.53 7.13
N GLU A 193 -36.82 19.70 7.73
CA GLU A 193 -38.17 20.13 8.10
C GLU A 193 -39.04 20.34 6.85
N LYS A 194 -40.34 20.06 6.95
CA LYS A 194 -41.28 20.16 5.83
C LYS A 194 -41.38 21.56 5.21
N THR A 195 -41.01 22.59 5.97
CA THR A 195 -41.00 24.00 5.54
C THR A 195 -39.75 24.39 4.76
N GLU A 196 -38.69 23.57 4.81
CA GLU A 196 -37.42 23.85 4.16
C GLU A 196 -37.44 23.49 2.67
N ASP A 197 -36.64 24.21 1.89
CA ASP A 197 -36.44 23.90 0.48
C ASP A 197 -35.60 22.63 0.32
N MET A 198 -36.18 21.63 -0.35
CA MET A 198 -35.54 20.34 -0.57
C MET A 198 -34.28 20.44 -1.44
N GLU A 199 -34.23 21.36 -2.41
CA GLU A 199 -33.06 21.55 -3.26
C GLU A 199 -31.88 22.08 -2.43
N VAL A 200 -32.16 23.02 -1.54
CA VAL A 200 -31.20 23.58 -0.58
C VAL A 200 -30.73 22.48 0.39
N ALA A 201 -31.64 21.68 0.94
CA ALA A 201 -31.31 20.58 1.83
C ALA A 201 -30.41 19.53 1.15
N GLN A 202 -30.67 19.20 -0.12
CA GLN A 202 -29.82 18.28 -0.90
C GLN A 202 -28.40 18.85 -1.12
N VAL A 203 -28.27 20.14 -1.45
CA VAL A 203 -26.96 20.79 -1.58
C VAL A 203 -26.20 20.76 -0.25
N CYS A 204 -26.86 21.11 0.85
CA CYS A 204 -26.26 21.04 2.19
C CYS A 204 -25.80 19.62 2.55
N LEU A 205 -26.61 18.61 2.22
CA LEU A 205 -26.27 17.20 2.48
C LEU A 205 -25.04 16.77 1.67
N ARG A 206 -24.91 17.18 0.40
CA ARG A 206 -23.71 16.90 -0.40
C ARG A 206 -22.46 17.53 0.21
N ILE A 207 -22.54 18.80 0.60
CA ILE A 207 -21.42 19.50 1.25
C ILE A 207 -21.04 18.80 2.56
N GLN A 208 -22.02 18.43 3.39
CA GLN A 208 -21.77 17.73 4.65
C GLN A 208 -21.08 16.37 4.44
N LYS A 209 -21.49 15.58 3.45
CA LYS A 209 -20.84 14.30 3.13
C LYS A 209 -19.40 14.48 2.61
N ILE A 210 -19.14 15.48 1.77
CA ILE A 210 -17.79 15.78 1.28
C ILE A 210 -16.88 16.27 2.42
N LEU A 211 -17.40 17.14 3.30
CA LEU A 211 -16.66 17.60 4.48
C LEU A 211 -16.37 16.45 5.44
N PHE A 212 -17.34 15.57 5.72
CA PHE A 212 -17.11 14.37 6.53
C PHE A 212 -15.97 13.51 5.97
N PHE A 213 -15.98 13.26 4.66
CA PHE A 213 -14.91 12.50 4.00
C PHE A 213 -13.53 13.14 4.20
N GLY A 214 -13.39 14.45 3.95
CA GLY A 214 -12.10 15.13 4.07
C GLY A 214 -11.64 15.32 5.51
N GLN A 215 -12.52 15.78 6.39
CA GLN A 215 -12.19 16.22 7.75
C GLN A 215 -12.12 15.08 8.76
N VAL A 216 -13.00 14.08 8.63
CA VAL A 216 -13.09 12.97 9.58
C VAL A 216 -12.38 11.75 9.04
N PHE A 217 -12.76 11.30 7.84
CA PHE A 217 -12.26 10.04 7.32
C PHE A 217 -10.80 10.13 6.86
N LEU A 218 -10.44 11.02 5.93
CA LEU A 218 -9.07 11.12 5.41
C LEU A 218 -8.03 11.55 6.45
N CYS A 219 -8.46 12.29 7.48
CA CYS A 219 -7.61 12.66 8.61
C CYS A 219 -7.54 11.56 9.68
N GLY A 220 -8.52 10.66 9.73
CA GLY A 220 -8.65 9.59 10.73
C GLY A 220 -8.13 8.22 10.28
N LEU A 221 -7.54 8.12 9.08
CA LEU A 221 -6.89 6.90 8.62
C LEU A 221 -5.63 6.62 9.45
N GLU A 222 -5.28 5.33 9.59
CA GLU A 222 -4.04 4.89 10.26
C GLU A 222 -2.80 5.59 9.67
N THR A 223 -2.76 5.71 8.35
CA THR A 223 -1.85 6.63 7.64
C THR A 223 -2.67 7.80 7.10
N PRO A 224 -2.64 8.98 7.73
CA PRO A 224 -3.49 10.10 7.35
C PRO A 224 -3.10 10.65 5.97
N VAL A 225 -4.10 10.88 5.13
CA VAL A 225 -3.92 11.45 3.79
C VAL A 225 -3.99 12.97 3.84
N LEU A 226 -4.87 13.50 4.69
CA LEU A 226 -4.99 14.92 5.00
C LEU A 226 -4.66 15.17 6.46
N LYS A 227 -4.15 16.37 6.77
CA LYS A 227 -3.92 16.83 8.13
C LYS A 227 -4.37 18.28 8.28
N LEU A 228 -4.93 18.60 9.45
CA LEU A 228 -5.17 19.98 9.85
C LEU A 228 -3.86 20.60 10.35
N GLN A 229 -3.36 21.60 9.64
CA GLN A 229 -2.13 22.33 9.99
C GLN A 229 -2.46 23.81 10.19
N LYS A 230 -1.74 24.50 11.08
CA LYS A 230 -1.79 25.96 11.17
C LYS A 230 -0.78 26.55 10.19
N ASN A 231 -1.24 27.43 9.31
CA ASN A 231 -0.34 28.17 8.44
C ASN A 231 0.44 29.26 9.21
N GLU A 232 1.35 29.95 8.52
CA GLU A 232 2.19 31.03 9.07
C GLU A 232 1.37 32.17 9.69
N PHE A 233 0.11 32.32 9.29
CA PHE A 233 -0.83 33.32 9.80
C PHE A 233 -1.68 32.80 10.97
N GLY A 234 -1.41 31.60 11.48
CA GLY A 234 -2.10 30.97 12.60
C GLY A 234 -3.48 30.40 12.26
N VAL A 235 -3.87 30.40 10.98
CA VAL A 235 -5.16 29.87 10.52
C VAL A 235 -5.03 28.37 10.27
N SER A 236 -5.93 27.59 10.86
CA SER A 236 -6.01 26.14 10.63
C SER A 236 -6.55 25.85 9.23
N GLU A 237 -5.81 25.07 8.45
CA GLU A 237 -6.17 24.61 7.11
C GLU A 237 -5.80 23.14 6.91
N TYR A 238 -6.62 22.44 6.14
CA TYR A 238 -6.33 21.08 5.73
C TYR A 238 -5.29 21.08 4.61
N VAL A 239 -4.24 20.28 4.78
CA VAL A 239 -3.15 20.08 3.81
C VAL A 239 -3.01 18.59 3.45
N SER A 240 -2.53 18.31 2.24
CA SER A 240 -2.23 16.96 1.79
C SER A 240 -0.89 16.48 2.34
N LEU A 241 -0.84 15.24 2.82
CA LEU A 241 0.40 14.56 3.23
C LEU A 241 0.93 13.62 2.15
N VAL A 242 0.25 13.52 1.00
CA VAL A 242 0.68 12.65 -0.10
C VAL A 242 1.88 13.27 -0.79
N GLU A 243 3.02 12.58 -0.73
CA GLU A 243 4.25 13.01 -1.41
C GLU A 243 4.05 12.96 -2.92
N THR A 244 3.79 14.12 -3.53
CA THR A 244 3.88 14.27 -4.98
C THR A 244 5.21 14.89 -5.30
N SER A 245 6.01 14.22 -6.13
CA SER A 245 7.31 14.71 -6.61
C SER A 245 7.08 15.94 -7.49
N SER A 246 6.83 17.09 -6.88
CA SER A 246 6.66 18.38 -7.54
C SER A 246 7.35 19.45 -6.69
N THR A 247 8.62 19.69 -7.03
CA THR A 247 9.36 20.93 -6.76
C THR A 247 9.46 21.37 -5.30
N SER A 248 10.33 20.73 -4.52
CA SER A 248 11.11 21.48 -3.53
C SER A 248 12.34 22.05 -4.24
N SER A 249 12.40 23.37 -4.31
CA SER A 249 13.60 24.15 -4.60
C SER A 249 14.76 23.67 -3.70
N PRO A 250 16.04 23.71 -4.12
CA PRO A 250 17.14 23.01 -3.42
C PRO A 250 17.53 23.54 -2.03
N ASN A 251 16.83 24.50 -1.45
CA ASN A 251 17.25 25.19 -0.23
C ASN A 251 16.08 25.43 0.73
N SER A 252 15.59 24.38 1.39
CA SER A 252 14.85 24.49 2.66
C SER A 252 14.81 23.09 3.31
N PRO A 253 15.33 22.92 4.53
CA PRO A 253 15.17 21.66 5.26
C PRO A 253 13.68 21.44 5.59
N PRO A 254 13.09 20.27 5.31
CA PRO A 254 11.72 19.99 5.71
C PRO A 254 11.65 19.82 7.24
N GLU A 255 10.87 20.68 7.90
CA GLU A 255 10.45 20.47 9.29
C GLU A 255 9.41 19.34 9.32
N GLN A 256 9.86 18.12 9.64
CA GLN A 256 8.97 16.98 9.84
C GLN A 256 8.66 16.80 11.32
N SER A 257 7.38 17.00 11.64
CA SER A 257 6.74 16.76 12.93
C SER A 257 6.77 15.28 13.29
N ASP A 258 7.41 14.97 14.42
CA ASP A 258 7.42 13.68 15.10
C ASP A 258 6.01 13.19 15.45
N SER A 259 5.63 12.00 14.95
CA SER A 259 4.67 11.12 15.62
C SER A 259 4.86 9.66 15.16
N GLU A 260 5.43 8.90 16.09
CA GLU A 260 5.11 7.51 16.43
C GLU A 260 5.31 6.41 15.36
N LEU A 261 6.56 5.97 15.22
CA LEU A 261 6.87 4.59 14.84
C LEU A 261 7.03 3.75 16.12
N LEU A 262 5.98 2.99 16.47
CA LEU A 262 6.10 1.85 17.38
C LEU A 262 6.78 0.70 16.62
N VAL A 263 8.09 0.59 16.78
CA VAL A 263 8.84 -0.62 16.41
C VAL A 263 9.15 -1.35 17.70
N ASP A 264 8.57 -2.54 17.85
CA ASP A 264 8.88 -3.47 18.93
C ASP A 264 10.38 -3.72 18.99
N SER A 265 11.03 -3.24 20.06
CA SER A 265 12.42 -3.55 20.31
C SER A 265 12.57 -5.04 20.60
N TYR A 266 13.24 -5.75 19.70
CA TYR A 266 13.99 -6.96 20.05
C TYR A 266 14.93 -6.61 21.21
N SER A 267 14.66 -7.19 22.38
CA SER A 267 15.49 -7.08 23.56
C SER A 267 16.73 -7.96 23.39
N GLU A 268 17.82 -7.42 22.84
CA GLU A 268 19.14 -7.96 23.11
C GLU A 268 19.56 -7.56 24.53
N GLY A 269 19.96 -8.56 25.32
CA GLY A 269 20.17 -8.45 26.75
C GLY A 269 21.30 -7.50 27.14
N GLU A 270 21.01 -6.69 28.15
CA GLU A 270 22.00 -6.22 29.12
C GLU A 270 21.38 -6.39 30.52
N GLU A 271 22.20 -6.93 31.41
CA GLU A 271 21.89 -7.49 32.71
C GLU A 271 21.28 -6.46 33.67
N GLU A 272 20.21 -6.84 34.38
CA GLU A 272 19.71 -6.09 35.52
C GLU A 272 20.75 -6.11 36.66
N PRO A 273 21.16 -4.96 37.22
CA PRO A 273 21.67 -4.94 38.58
C PRO A 273 20.50 -4.93 39.55
N THR A 274 20.21 -6.12 40.08
CA THR A 274 19.51 -6.31 41.35
C THR A 274 20.16 -5.52 42.49
N SER A 275 19.36 -5.19 43.51
CA SER A 275 19.72 -4.64 44.84
C SER A 275 19.55 -3.11 44.94
N LEU A 276 18.93 -2.48 45.95
CA LEU A 276 18.71 -2.82 47.35
C LEU A 276 17.48 -2.04 47.87
N LEU A 277 16.51 -2.71 48.49
CA LEU A 277 15.62 -2.04 49.45
C LEU A 277 15.64 -2.82 50.77
N LYS A 278 16.57 -2.40 51.65
CA LYS A 278 16.55 -2.76 53.07
C LYS A 278 16.64 -1.50 53.92
N ARG A 279 15.44 -1.05 54.33
CA ARG A 279 15.06 -0.54 55.66
C ARG A 279 15.77 0.69 56.27
N LEU A 280 14.89 1.65 56.59
CA LEU A 280 14.82 2.54 57.77
C LEU A 280 15.69 3.81 57.80
N SER A 281 15.03 4.98 57.73
CA SER A 281 15.02 6.00 58.80
C SER A 281 14.27 7.27 58.34
N ASN A 282 13.33 7.74 59.16
CA ASN A 282 12.51 8.94 58.96
C ASN A 282 13.34 10.23 59.16
N ASP A 283 14.14 10.61 58.17
CA ASP A 283 14.51 12.01 57.99
C ASP A 283 14.82 12.32 56.52
N SER A 284 14.28 13.45 56.04
CA SER A 284 14.37 14.02 54.68
C SER A 284 13.93 13.17 53.45
N LEU A 285 12.72 12.59 53.51
CA LEU A 285 12.07 11.91 52.36
C LEU A 285 12.16 12.70 51.03
N ALA A 286 12.09 14.02 51.08
CA ALA A 286 12.17 14.89 49.91
C ALA A 286 13.56 14.85 49.20
N GLU A 287 14.67 14.74 49.93
CA GLU A 287 16.01 14.74 49.31
C GLU A 287 16.33 13.40 48.65
N SER A 288 15.85 12.30 49.22
CA SER A 288 15.98 10.97 48.63
C SER A 288 15.15 10.84 47.35
N GLU A 289 13.95 11.42 47.34
CA GLU A 289 13.08 11.44 46.17
C GLU A 289 13.65 12.32 45.04
N ILE A 290 14.23 13.48 45.38
CA ILE A 290 14.93 14.34 44.41
C ILE A 290 16.11 13.61 43.75
N ARG A 291 16.91 12.84 44.51
CA ARG A 291 18.04 12.08 43.95
C ARG A 291 17.57 10.99 42.99
N LEU A 292 16.52 10.25 43.34
CA LEU A 292 15.92 9.24 42.47
C LEU A 292 15.34 9.84 41.18
N LEU A 293 14.74 11.02 41.26
CA LEU A 293 14.23 11.74 40.08
C LEU A 293 15.36 12.22 39.17
N ILE A 294 16.52 12.62 39.71
CA ILE A 294 17.69 13.01 38.93
C ILE A 294 18.27 11.80 38.18
N GLU A 295 18.48 10.67 38.86
CA GLU A 295 18.94 9.43 38.21
C GLU A 295 17.94 8.96 37.14
N ARG A 296 16.63 9.04 37.43
CA ARG A 296 15.59 8.69 36.47
C ARG A 296 15.57 9.61 35.26
N LYS A 297 15.83 10.91 35.45
CA LYS A 297 15.97 11.88 34.36
C LYS A 297 17.17 11.58 33.47
N GLU A 298 18.33 11.27 34.05
CA GLU A 298 19.53 10.93 33.29
C GLU A 298 19.36 9.64 32.46
N GLU A 299 18.66 8.65 33.01
CA GLU A 299 18.32 7.42 32.28
C GLU A 299 17.39 7.70 31.09
N LEU A 300 16.35 8.53 31.32
CA LEU A 300 15.43 8.94 30.26
C LEU A 300 16.13 9.75 29.16
N GLU A 301 17.05 10.64 29.51
CA GLU A 301 17.85 11.40 28.54
C GLU A 301 18.77 10.49 27.71
N ARG A 302 19.37 9.46 28.32
CA ARG A 302 20.15 8.45 27.57
C ARG A 302 19.28 7.68 26.58
N ARG A 303 18.07 7.27 26.99
CA ARG A 303 17.11 6.57 26.14
C ARG A 303 16.65 7.43 24.98
N GLN A 304 16.36 8.71 25.23
CA GLN A 304 16.00 9.69 24.21
C GLN A 304 17.12 9.89 23.18
N ARG A 305 18.39 10.04 23.61
CA ARG A 305 19.54 10.14 22.68
C ARG A 305 19.79 8.88 21.86
N LYS A 306 19.41 7.70 22.34
CA LYS A 306 19.48 6.45 21.57
C LYS A 306 18.36 6.40 20.52
N GLN A 307 17.13 6.77 20.90
CA GLN A 307 15.99 6.87 19.98
C GLN A 307 16.23 7.90 18.87
N GLU A 308 16.79 9.07 19.21
CA GLU A 308 17.14 10.11 18.25
C GLU A 308 18.13 9.62 17.18
N ARG A 309 19.21 8.96 17.61
CA ARG A 309 20.22 8.41 16.69
C ARG A 309 19.65 7.31 15.80
N HIS A 310 18.72 6.51 16.32
CA HIS A 310 18.03 5.50 15.53
C HIS A 310 17.11 6.16 14.49
N ARG A 311 16.33 7.16 14.90
CA ARG A 311 15.43 7.94 14.02
C ARG A 311 16.21 8.62 12.89
N GLN A 312 17.33 9.26 13.21
CA GLN A 312 18.20 9.88 12.19
C GLN A 312 18.73 8.85 11.19
N ARG A 313 19.16 7.67 11.65
CA ARG A 313 19.58 6.59 10.73
C ARG A 313 18.45 6.11 9.83
N VAL A 314 17.24 5.96 10.36
CA VAL A 314 16.06 5.55 9.57
C VAL A 314 15.74 6.62 8.52
N GLN A 315 15.77 7.90 8.90
CA GLN A 315 15.50 9.01 7.99
C GLN A 315 16.57 9.11 6.88
N GLU A 316 17.86 8.89 7.21
CA GLU A 316 18.93 8.81 6.21
C GLU A 316 18.76 7.65 5.23
N ILE A 317 18.27 6.50 5.70
CA ILE A 317 17.97 5.33 4.85
C ILE A 317 16.79 5.66 3.92
N LEU A 318 15.71 6.23 4.45
CA LEU A 318 14.54 6.64 3.67
C LEU A 318 14.89 7.67 2.59
N GLN A 319 15.72 8.67 2.91
CA GLN A 319 16.18 9.67 1.94
C GLN A 319 17.00 9.05 0.79
N LYS A 320 17.84 8.05 1.09
CA LYS A 320 18.62 7.29 0.08
C LYS A 320 17.76 6.35 -0.77
N SER A 321 16.52 6.06 -0.35
CA SER A 321 15.59 5.14 -1.00
C SER A 321 14.62 5.83 -1.96
N SER A 322 14.74 7.14 -2.16
CA SER A 322 13.83 8.00 -2.95
C SER A 322 13.81 7.76 -4.47
N VAL A 323 14.49 6.72 -4.95
CA VAL A 323 14.43 6.30 -6.35
C VAL A 323 13.36 5.21 -6.46
N SER A 324 12.21 5.52 -7.05
CA SER A 324 11.22 4.51 -7.41
C SER A 324 11.86 3.47 -8.33
N VAL A 325 11.86 2.20 -7.92
CA VAL A 325 12.37 1.08 -8.70
C VAL A 325 11.17 0.38 -9.35
N GLU A 326 11.13 0.33 -10.67
CA GLU A 326 10.11 -0.38 -11.43
C GLU A 326 10.69 -1.73 -11.87
N ILE A 327 10.11 -2.84 -11.43
CA ILE A 327 10.64 -4.19 -11.73
C ILE A 327 9.74 -4.89 -12.74
N GLU A 328 10.24 -5.09 -13.96
CA GLU A 328 9.61 -5.94 -14.96
C GLU A 328 9.99 -7.40 -14.72
N VAL A 329 9.05 -8.20 -14.22
CA VAL A 329 9.28 -9.62 -13.90
C VAL A 329 8.88 -10.51 -15.08
N ARG A 330 9.85 -11.25 -15.64
CA ARG A 330 9.65 -12.24 -16.72
C ARG A 330 10.20 -13.61 -16.30
N PRO A 331 9.46 -14.39 -15.49
CA PRO A 331 9.97 -15.61 -14.88
C PRO A 331 10.46 -16.61 -15.92
N ARG A 332 11.76 -16.93 -15.88
CA ARG A 332 12.40 -17.99 -16.68
C ARG A 332 13.26 -18.90 -15.82
N GLN A 333 13.87 -18.33 -14.79
CA GLN A 333 14.74 -19.00 -13.84
C GLN A 333 14.08 -18.97 -12.48
N LEU A 334 13.89 -20.14 -11.87
CA LEU A 334 13.23 -20.29 -10.58
C LEU A 334 14.24 -20.84 -9.59
N VAL A 335 14.44 -20.14 -8.47
CA VAL A 335 15.38 -20.55 -7.42
C VAL A 335 14.57 -21.05 -6.23
N PRO A 336 14.38 -22.37 -6.07
CA PRO A 336 13.73 -22.91 -4.87
C PRO A 336 14.70 -22.97 -3.68
N ASP A 337 14.16 -22.72 -2.48
CA ASP A 337 14.83 -23.06 -1.22
C ASP A 337 14.69 -24.56 -0.88
N THR A 338 15.24 -24.97 0.26
CA THR A 338 15.19 -26.37 0.73
C THR A 338 13.77 -26.81 1.08
N ASN A 339 12.98 -25.96 1.73
CA ASN A 339 11.61 -26.28 2.13
C ASN A 339 10.71 -26.54 0.90
N CYS A 340 10.92 -25.80 -0.19
CA CYS A 340 10.23 -26.05 -1.45
C CYS A 340 10.40 -27.49 -1.96
N PHE A 341 11.58 -28.09 -1.76
CA PHE A 341 11.83 -29.47 -2.14
C PHE A 341 11.22 -30.49 -1.18
N ILE A 342 11.09 -30.15 0.10
CA ILE A 342 10.49 -31.04 1.09
C ILE A 342 8.96 -31.08 0.95
N ASP A 343 8.34 -29.92 0.78
CA ASP A 343 6.88 -29.76 0.82
C ASP A 343 6.23 -29.80 -0.56
N TYR A 344 6.93 -29.36 -1.62
CA TYR A 344 6.36 -29.12 -2.95
C TYR A 344 7.07 -29.85 -4.10
N LEU A 345 7.74 -30.97 -3.83
CA LEU A 345 8.44 -31.75 -4.86
C LEU A 345 7.55 -32.12 -6.07
N PRO A 346 6.30 -32.58 -5.92
CA PRO A 346 5.44 -32.90 -7.07
C PRO A 346 5.15 -31.68 -7.98
N GLN A 347 4.99 -30.50 -7.38
CA GLN A 347 4.75 -29.24 -8.08
C GLN A 347 6.01 -28.81 -8.84
N LEU A 348 7.18 -28.87 -8.19
CA LEU A 348 8.48 -28.60 -8.85
C LEU A 348 8.73 -29.54 -10.03
N GLN A 349 8.35 -30.82 -9.91
CA GLN A 349 8.41 -31.78 -11.01
C GLN A 349 7.47 -31.40 -12.17
N ARG A 350 6.29 -30.86 -11.89
CA ARG A 350 5.34 -30.39 -12.92
C ARG A 350 5.90 -29.16 -13.65
N ILE A 351 6.46 -28.21 -12.91
CA ILE A 351 7.16 -27.03 -13.47
C ILE A 351 8.28 -27.48 -14.41
N ALA A 352 9.13 -28.42 -13.97
CA ALA A 352 10.26 -28.92 -14.75
C ALA A 352 9.85 -29.73 -16.00
N LYS A 353 8.60 -30.23 -16.06
CA LYS A 353 8.04 -30.91 -17.25
C LYS A 353 7.44 -29.93 -18.26
N THR A 354 7.21 -28.68 -17.88
CA THR A 354 6.57 -27.69 -18.73
C THR A 354 7.53 -27.20 -19.80
N THR A 355 7.16 -27.38 -21.07
CA THR A 355 8.00 -27.07 -22.22
C THR A 355 7.30 -26.09 -23.16
N SER A 356 8.10 -25.22 -23.78
CA SER A 356 7.69 -24.35 -24.88
C SER A 356 8.47 -24.79 -26.11
N GLY A 357 7.84 -25.64 -26.92
CA GLY A 357 8.51 -26.33 -28.03
C GLY A 357 9.59 -27.29 -27.54
N ILE A 358 10.83 -27.10 -28.01
CA ILE A 358 11.98 -27.97 -27.70
C ILE A 358 12.66 -27.57 -26.37
N GLN A 359 12.32 -26.40 -25.79
CA GLN A 359 12.98 -25.86 -24.60
C GLN A 359 12.08 -25.89 -23.37
N PRO A 360 12.64 -26.03 -22.16
CA PRO A 360 11.87 -25.88 -20.93
C PRO A 360 11.37 -24.43 -20.80
N LEU A 361 10.09 -24.26 -20.44
CA LEU A 361 9.48 -22.94 -20.25
C LEU A 361 10.10 -22.24 -19.02
N PHE A 362 10.32 -23.02 -17.96
CA PHE A 362 10.98 -22.59 -16.73
C PHE A 362 12.18 -23.49 -16.44
N THR A 363 13.26 -22.92 -15.92
CA THR A 363 14.45 -23.65 -15.48
C THR A 363 14.58 -23.53 -13.96
N LEU A 364 14.55 -24.66 -13.26
CA LEU A 364 14.88 -24.76 -11.84
C LEU A 364 16.38 -24.59 -11.66
N MET A 365 16.76 -23.48 -11.03
CA MET A 365 18.11 -23.08 -10.69
C MET A 365 18.35 -23.42 -9.22
N ILE A 366 18.95 -24.57 -8.94
CA ILE A 366 19.17 -25.11 -7.58
C ILE A 366 20.51 -24.64 -7.00
N PRO A 367 20.54 -23.83 -5.93
CA PRO A 367 21.77 -23.44 -5.25
C PRO A 367 22.47 -24.65 -4.61
N LEU A 368 23.81 -24.70 -4.61
CA LEU A 368 24.55 -25.79 -3.96
C LEU A 368 24.30 -25.90 -2.44
N VAL A 369 24.03 -24.78 -1.78
CA VAL A 369 23.67 -24.80 -0.35
C VAL A 369 22.40 -25.61 -0.09
N VAL A 370 21.41 -25.51 -0.98
CA VAL A 370 20.16 -26.30 -0.90
C VAL A 370 20.45 -27.78 -1.11
N LEU A 371 21.34 -28.14 -2.05
CA LEU A 371 21.76 -29.53 -2.22
C LEU A 371 22.49 -30.08 -0.99
N SER A 372 23.34 -29.27 -0.37
CA SER A 372 24.08 -29.64 0.84
C SER A 372 23.14 -29.83 2.03
N GLU A 373 22.14 -28.98 2.19
CA GLU A 373 21.09 -29.14 3.19
C GLU A 373 20.26 -30.40 2.96
N LEU A 374 19.81 -30.65 1.72
CA LEU A 374 19.08 -31.87 1.36
C LEU A 374 19.94 -33.13 1.59
N GLU A 375 21.24 -33.09 1.33
CA GLU A 375 22.17 -34.18 1.66
C GLU A 375 22.28 -34.42 3.16
N GLY A 376 22.31 -33.34 3.97
CA GLY A 376 22.27 -33.42 5.42
C GLY A 376 20.96 -34.03 5.94
N LEU A 377 19.83 -33.57 5.42
CA LEU A 377 18.49 -34.08 5.76
C LEU A 377 18.33 -35.56 5.35
N ALA A 378 18.82 -35.94 4.17
CA ALA A 378 18.73 -37.31 3.66
C ALA A 378 19.57 -38.32 4.45
N ARG A 379 20.67 -37.88 5.07
CA ARG A 379 21.49 -38.69 5.99
C ARG A 379 20.81 -38.88 7.35
N GLY A 380 19.85 -38.01 7.69
CA GLY A 380 19.25 -37.95 9.02
C GLY A 380 20.23 -37.39 10.05
N ALA A 381 19.74 -36.99 11.22
CA ALA A 381 20.61 -36.62 12.33
C ALA A 381 21.45 -37.84 12.75
N ASP A 382 22.69 -37.92 12.27
CA ASP A 382 23.66 -38.91 12.72
C ASP A 382 23.76 -38.80 14.25
N SER A 383 23.64 -39.91 14.97
CA SER A 383 23.47 -39.95 16.44
C SER A 383 24.65 -39.37 17.24
N ARG A 384 25.65 -38.80 16.58
CA ARG A 384 26.95 -38.41 17.12
C ARG A 384 27.21 -36.90 17.17
N ASP A 385 26.48 -36.07 16.42
CA ASP A 385 26.82 -34.63 16.26
C ASP A 385 25.76 -33.63 16.75
N CYS A 386 24.76 -34.05 17.54
CA CYS A 386 23.76 -33.12 18.11
C CYS A 386 23.94 -32.90 19.62
N PRO A 387 23.84 -31.66 20.13
CA PRO A 387 23.76 -31.37 21.56
C PRO A 387 22.53 -32.05 22.21
N PRO A 388 22.63 -32.54 23.45
CA PRO A 388 21.58 -33.33 24.11
C PRO A 388 20.28 -32.56 24.39
N SER A 389 20.25 -31.23 24.25
CA SER A 389 19.10 -30.37 24.54
C SER A 389 18.01 -30.37 23.46
N SER A 390 18.31 -30.82 22.23
CA SER A 390 17.37 -30.78 21.09
C SER A 390 16.71 -32.14 20.77
N ARG A 391 17.10 -33.21 21.49
CA ARG A 391 16.63 -34.59 21.25
C ARG A 391 15.22 -34.90 21.77
N ALA A 392 14.64 -34.03 22.61
CA ALA A 392 13.42 -34.35 23.34
C ALA A 392 12.11 -33.92 22.65
N SER A 393 12.16 -33.24 21.49
CA SER A 393 10.98 -32.55 20.93
C SER A 393 10.60 -32.92 19.49
N LEU A 394 11.33 -33.80 18.80
CA LEU A 394 11.06 -34.12 17.39
C LEU A 394 10.55 -35.56 17.26
N ASP A 395 9.35 -35.70 16.69
CA ASP A 395 8.72 -36.97 16.38
C ASP A 395 9.59 -37.81 15.42
N PRO A 396 10.03 -39.03 15.81
CA PRO A 396 10.84 -39.90 14.97
C PRO A 396 10.23 -40.19 13.59
N GLU A 397 8.89 -40.24 13.49
CA GLU A 397 8.20 -40.46 12.22
C GLU A 397 8.29 -39.23 11.31
N HIS A 398 8.24 -38.03 11.87
CA HIS A 398 8.44 -36.79 11.11
C HIS A 398 9.86 -36.70 10.54
N VAL A 399 10.89 -37.03 11.34
CA VAL A 399 12.30 -37.02 10.88
C VAL A 399 12.50 -38.02 9.74
N ALA A 400 11.94 -39.23 9.84
CA ALA A 400 12.03 -40.23 8.78
C ALA A 400 11.34 -39.76 7.48
N ARG A 401 10.15 -39.15 7.58
CA ARG A 401 9.44 -38.59 6.42
C ARG A 401 10.24 -37.49 5.73
N VAL A 402 10.82 -36.55 6.49
CA VAL A 402 11.64 -35.47 5.94
C VAL A 402 12.89 -36.04 5.25
N ALA A 403 13.55 -37.04 5.84
CA ALA A 403 14.71 -37.69 5.23
C ALA A 403 14.36 -38.39 3.90
N ASP A 404 13.20 -39.05 3.82
CA ASP A 404 12.75 -39.71 2.59
C ASP A 404 12.34 -38.70 1.51
N SER A 405 11.66 -37.61 1.89
CA SER A 405 11.40 -36.47 0.99
C SER A 405 12.71 -35.87 0.47
N ALA A 406 13.71 -35.68 1.33
CA ALA A 406 15.02 -35.16 0.94
C ALA A 406 15.76 -36.09 -0.05
N LYS A 407 15.70 -37.42 0.15
CA LYS A 407 16.25 -38.40 -0.82
C LYS A 407 15.56 -38.30 -2.18
N ALA A 408 14.23 -38.20 -2.18
CA ALA A 408 13.46 -38.06 -3.42
C ALA A 408 13.79 -36.74 -4.14
N ALA A 409 13.93 -35.64 -3.39
CA ALA A 409 14.34 -34.35 -3.91
C ALA A 409 15.75 -34.37 -4.51
N LEU A 410 16.73 -35.01 -3.85
CA LEU A 410 18.09 -35.16 -4.38
C LEU A 410 18.12 -35.99 -5.67
N ALA A 411 17.35 -37.07 -5.74
CA ALA A 411 17.23 -37.88 -6.95
C ALA A 411 16.66 -37.07 -8.11
N PHE A 412 15.67 -36.21 -7.84
CA PHE A 412 15.10 -35.29 -8.81
C PHE A 412 16.10 -34.20 -9.24
N ALA A 413 16.75 -33.53 -8.28
CA ALA A 413 17.69 -32.45 -8.54
C ALA A 413 18.92 -32.91 -9.35
N ARG A 414 19.35 -34.17 -9.17
CA ARG A 414 20.46 -34.80 -9.90
C ARG A 414 20.03 -35.51 -11.19
N SER A 415 18.74 -35.50 -11.51
CA SER A 415 18.23 -36.13 -12.73
C SER A 415 18.76 -35.41 -13.98
N LYS A 416 18.91 -36.15 -15.10
CA LYS A 416 19.30 -35.57 -16.40
C LYS A 416 18.11 -34.86 -17.05
N ASN A 417 17.60 -33.80 -16.42
CA ASN A 417 16.51 -32.98 -16.93
C ASN A 417 17.06 -31.62 -17.41
N PRO A 418 16.84 -31.22 -18.68
CA PRO A 418 17.31 -29.93 -19.20
C PRO A 418 16.68 -28.70 -18.50
N ALA A 419 15.56 -28.89 -17.81
CA ALA A 419 14.91 -27.87 -16.99
C ALA A 419 15.54 -27.70 -15.60
N ILE A 420 16.54 -28.50 -15.23
CA ILE A 420 17.18 -28.46 -13.90
C ILE A 420 18.66 -28.10 -14.07
N ARG A 421 19.11 -27.11 -13.30
CA ARG A 421 20.51 -26.65 -13.29
C ARG A 421 20.94 -26.41 -11.86
N CYS A 422 22.09 -26.94 -11.50
CA CYS A 422 22.72 -26.68 -10.21
C CYS A 422 23.72 -25.55 -10.37
N LEU A 423 23.85 -24.71 -9.35
CA LEU A 423 24.68 -23.53 -9.44
C LEU A 423 25.36 -23.15 -8.14
N THR A 424 26.48 -22.48 -8.32
CA THR A 424 27.31 -21.98 -7.25
C THR A 424 26.75 -20.70 -6.65
N THR A 425 27.22 -20.32 -5.45
CA THR A 425 26.86 -19.01 -4.84
C THR A 425 27.23 -17.83 -5.75
N ARG A 426 28.17 -18.05 -6.69
CA ARG A 426 28.61 -17.08 -7.71
C ARG A 426 27.77 -17.09 -8.99
N GLY A 427 26.77 -17.96 -9.10
CA GLY A 427 25.91 -18.08 -10.28
C GLY A 427 26.49 -18.91 -11.42
N THR A 428 27.61 -19.61 -11.18
CA THR A 428 28.19 -20.50 -12.19
C THR A 428 27.34 -21.75 -12.30
N ILE A 429 26.86 -22.05 -13.51
CA ILE A 429 26.06 -23.26 -13.79
C ILE A 429 27.01 -24.46 -13.87
N LEU A 430 26.70 -25.50 -13.11
CA LEU A 430 27.46 -26.74 -13.10
C LEU A 430 26.95 -27.71 -14.17
N THR A 431 27.88 -28.27 -14.95
CA THR A 431 27.59 -29.21 -16.04
C THR A 431 27.58 -30.68 -15.58
N SER A 432 28.02 -30.96 -14.35
CA SER A 432 28.12 -32.30 -13.76
C SER A 432 27.36 -32.37 -12.44
N SER A 433 26.82 -33.55 -12.14
CA SER A 433 26.14 -33.89 -10.88
C SER A 433 27.11 -34.31 -9.76
N ILE A 434 28.42 -34.23 -9.99
CA ILE A 434 29.47 -34.53 -9.00
C ILE A 434 29.91 -33.19 -8.39
N PHE A 435 29.45 -32.92 -7.18
CA PHE A 435 29.66 -31.66 -6.50
C PHE A 435 30.89 -31.76 -5.58
N THR A 436 31.88 -30.91 -5.80
CA THR A 436 32.95 -30.64 -4.82
C THR A 436 32.53 -29.44 -3.97
N ALA A 437 32.83 -29.47 -2.67
CA ALA A 437 32.54 -28.36 -1.77
C ALA A 437 33.05 -27.03 -2.35
N GLU A 438 32.23 -25.98 -2.25
CA GLU A 438 32.59 -24.64 -2.69
C GLU A 438 33.46 -23.93 -1.66
N ASP A 439 34.64 -23.46 -2.08
CA ASP A 439 35.43 -22.50 -1.30
C ASP A 439 34.81 -21.10 -1.43
N ASP A 440 33.95 -20.74 -0.48
CA ASP A 440 33.27 -19.45 -0.37
C ASP A 440 34.21 -18.35 0.20
N VAL A 441 35.34 -18.04 -0.47
CA VAL A 441 36.36 -17.08 0.03
C VAL A 441 35.85 -15.64 0.24
N ARG A 442 34.64 -15.29 -0.21
CA ARG A 442 34.06 -13.92 -0.12
C ARG A 442 32.83 -13.80 0.78
N LEU A 443 32.12 -14.88 1.07
CA LEU A 443 31.09 -14.85 2.11
C LEU A 443 31.81 -15.24 3.41
N ASN A 444 31.73 -14.40 4.44
CA ASN A 444 32.24 -14.78 5.75
C ASN A 444 31.70 -16.18 6.10
N GLU A 445 32.50 -17.04 6.72
CA GLU A 445 32.12 -18.39 7.17
C GLU A 445 30.87 -18.40 8.10
N LEU A 446 30.44 -17.21 8.55
CA LEU A 446 29.25 -16.92 9.36
C LEU A 446 27.99 -16.58 8.54
N ALA A 447 28.04 -16.56 7.20
CA ALA A 447 26.88 -16.23 6.37
C ALA A 447 25.83 -17.34 6.42
N SER A 448 24.57 -16.98 6.68
CA SER A 448 23.46 -17.93 6.77
C SER A 448 23.19 -18.58 5.42
N ASN A 449 22.55 -19.75 5.42
CA ASN A 449 22.19 -20.44 4.17
C ASN A 449 21.22 -19.60 3.33
N ASP A 450 20.33 -18.84 3.97
CA ASP A 450 19.50 -17.81 3.34
C ASP A 450 20.33 -16.78 2.56
N ASP A 451 21.43 -16.30 3.16
CA ASP A 451 22.29 -15.30 2.51
C ASP A 451 23.00 -15.90 1.29
N LYS A 452 23.32 -17.21 1.32
CA LYS A 452 23.87 -17.95 0.18
C LYS A 452 22.84 -18.14 -0.94
N ILE A 453 21.60 -18.48 -0.61
CA ILE A 453 20.48 -18.58 -1.58
C ILE A 453 20.21 -17.20 -2.21
N LEU A 454 20.22 -16.14 -1.41
CA LEU A 454 20.00 -14.79 -1.90
C LEU A 454 21.16 -14.29 -2.76
N ALA A 455 22.41 -14.53 -2.34
CA ALA A 455 23.60 -14.21 -3.15
C ALA A 455 23.55 -14.91 -4.52
N THR A 456 23.09 -16.16 -4.51
CA THR A 456 22.82 -16.94 -5.72
C THR A 456 21.81 -16.24 -6.63
N CYS A 457 20.65 -15.82 -6.11
CA CYS A 457 19.65 -15.07 -6.89
C CYS A 457 20.22 -13.78 -7.49
N LEU A 458 20.98 -13.02 -6.70
CA LEU A 458 21.58 -11.76 -7.14
C LEU A 458 22.63 -11.97 -8.24
N SER A 459 23.41 -13.05 -8.17
CA SER A 459 24.38 -13.39 -9.20
C SER A 459 23.73 -13.67 -10.57
N LEU A 460 22.57 -14.32 -10.56
CA LEU A 460 21.77 -14.58 -11.76
C LEU A 460 21.14 -13.31 -12.33
N CYS A 461 20.73 -12.37 -11.47
CA CYS A 461 20.23 -11.06 -11.90
C CYS A 461 21.32 -10.20 -12.58
N ARG A 462 22.57 -10.26 -12.10
CA ARG A 462 23.68 -9.44 -12.64
C ARG A 462 24.11 -9.80 -14.05
N SER A 463 23.81 -11.02 -14.52
CA SER A 463 24.39 -11.53 -15.77
C SER A 463 23.85 -10.85 -17.05
N LYS A 464 22.79 -10.02 -16.95
CA LYS A 464 22.10 -9.43 -18.11
C LYS A 464 21.74 -7.94 -17.99
N ASP A 465 21.97 -7.32 -16.83
CA ASP A 465 21.57 -5.94 -16.56
C ASP A 465 22.67 -4.94 -16.95
N GLN A 466 22.79 -4.64 -18.25
CA GLN A 466 23.29 -3.33 -18.66
C GLN A 466 22.09 -2.47 -19.00
N VAL A 467 21.66 -1.61 -18.06
CA VAL A 467 20.68 -0.55 -18.35
C VAL A 467 21.30 0.77 -17.89
N SER A 468 21.36 1.73 -18.81
CA SER A 468 21.78 3.10 -18.60
C SER A 468 20.88 3.77 -17.55
N ILE A 469 21.50 4.38 -16.54
CA ILE A 469 20.80 5.22 -15.57
C ILE A 469 20.61 6.57 -16.25
N ASP A 470 19.42 6.84 -16.77
CA ASP A 470 19.04 8.21 -17.14
C ASP A 470 18.56 8.93 -15.89
N GLU A 471 19.20 10.07 -15.57
CA GLU A 471 18.87 10.87 -14.38
C GLU A 471 17.43 11.37 -14.44
N GLY A 472 16.63 11.05 -13.41
CA GLY A 472 15.27 11.54 -13.23
C GLY A 472 14.14 10.57 -13.61
N GLN A 473 14.44 9.36 -14.09
CA GLN A 473 13.44 8.31 -14.31
C GLN A 473 13.52 7.20 -13.24
N PRO A 474 12.40 6.53 -12.93
CA PRO A 474 12.40 5.36 -12.05
C PRO A 474 13.39 4.31 -12.57
N ARG A 475 14.15 3.70 -11.67
CA ARG A 475 15.13 2.67 -12.03
C ARG A 475 14.38 1.42 -12.51
N ARG A 476 14.34 1.21 -13.82
CA ARG A 476 13.71 0.03 -14.43
C ARG A 476 14.65 -1.17 -14.38
N LEU A 477 14.24 -2.20 -13.66
CA LEU A 477 14.95 -3.47 -13.53
C LEU A 477 14.16 -4.57 -14.23
N ARG A 478 14.79 -5.26 -15.18
CA ARG A 478 14.20 -6.47 -15.73
C ARG A 478 14.71 -7.67 -14.95
N ARG A 479 13.81 -8.53 -14.46
CA ARG A 479 14.15 -9.70 -13.66
C ARG A 479 13.59 -10.95 -14.31
N GLU A 480 14.49 -11.85 -14.74
CA GLU A 480 14.11 -13.18 -15.25
C GLU A 480 14.14 -14.27 -14.16
N VAL A 481 14.63 -13.91 -12.98
CA VAL A 481 14.82 -14.78 -11.82
C VAL A 481 13.70 -14.54 -10.81
N VAL A 482 13.11 -15.62 -10.31
CA VAL A 482 12.14 -15.59 -9.20
C VAL A 482 12.60 -16.56 -8.12
N LEU A 483 12.66 -16.09 -6.88
CA LEU A 483 12.89 -16.92 -5.71
C LEU A 483 11.57 -17.61 -5.30
N LEU A 484 11.61 -18.92 -5.12
CA LEU A 484 10.50 -19.70 -4.58
C LEU A 484 10.79 -20.01 -3.10
N THR A 485 9.98 -19.45 -2.20
CA THR A 485 10.11 -19.66 -0.75
C THR A 485 8.82 -19.26 -0.05
N GLU A 486 8.51 -19.95 1.05
CA GLU A 486 7.45 -19.58 2.01
C GLU A 486 8.04 -18.93 3.27
N ASP A 487 9.38 -18.86 3.39
CA ASP A 487 10.04 -18.27 4.54
C ASP A 487 9.89 -16.73 4.49
N ARG A 488 9.25 -16.19 5.53
CA ARG A 488 9.01 -14.75 5.68
C ARG A 488 10.30 -13.93 5.72
N ASN A 489 11.33 -14.40 6.41
CA ASN A 489 12.60 -13.70 6.57
C ASN A 489 13.37 -13.67 5.25
N LEU A 490 13.47 -14.81 4.57
CA LEU A 490 14.12 -14.89 3.27
C LEU A 490 13.37 -14.05 2.23
N ARG A 491 12.03 -14.06 2.25
CA ARG A 491 11.17 -13.21 1.41
C ARG A 491 11.45 -11.73 1.62
N VAL A 492 11.51 -11.26 2.87
CA VAL A 492 11.85 -9.85 3.18
C VAL A 492 13.26 -9.50 2.70
N LYS A 493 14.25 -10.37 2.95
CA LYS A 493 15.64 -10.15 2.50
C LYS A 493 15.76 -10.05 0.97
N ALA A 494 14.96 -10.82 0.24
CA ALA A 494 14.93 -10.83 -1.22
C ALA A 494 14.24 -9.60 -1.81
N LEU A 495 13.07 -9.22 -1.28
CA LEU A 495 12.36 -8.01 -1.69
C LEU A 495 13.19 -6.74 -1.44
N ALA A 496 13.92 -6.67 -0.31
CA ALA A 496 14.83 -5.58 0.00
C ALA A 496 16.03 -5.45 -0.98
N ARG A 497 16.23 -6.43 -1.87
CA ARG A 497 17.29 -6.42 -2.89
C ARG A 497 16.75 -6.57 -4.31
N ASP A 498 15.49 -6.20 -4.54
CA ASP A 498 14.83 -6.20 -5.84
C ASP A 498 14.82 -7.58 -6.52
N VAL A 499 14.72 -8.66 -5.72
CA VAL A 499 14.56 -10.03 -6.19
C VAL A 499 13.08 -10.43 -6.06
N PRO A 500 12.39 -10.75 -7.17
CA PRO A 500 11.00 -11.21 -7.12
C PRO A 500 10.86 -12.52 -6.34
N VAL A 501 9.81 -12.62 -5.52
CA VAL A 501 9.54 -13.81 -4.68
C VAL A 501 8.10 -14.29 -4.85
N ARG A 502 7.91 -15.60 -4.89
CA ARG A 502 6.58 -16.26 -4.89
C ARG A 502 6.62 -17.56 -4.10
N GLU A 503 5.46 -17.97 -3.59
CA GLU A 503 5.26 -19.30 -3.03
C GLU A 503 5.02 -20.29 -4.18
N VAL A 504 5.35 -21.58 -3.98
CA VAL A 504 5.23 -22.59 -5.05
C VAL A 504 3.78 -22.74 -5.54
N PRO A 505 2.76 -22.83 -4.66
CA PRO A 505 1.36 -22.92 -5.10
C PRO A 505 0.91 -21.71 -5.93
N ASP A 506 1.28 -20.50 -5.50
CA ASP A 506 0.94 -19.26 -6.19
C ASP A 506 1.62 -19.16 -7.56
N PHE A 507 2.88 -19.56 -7.64
CA PHE A 507 3.60 -19.58 -8.92
C PHE A 507 2.95 -20.56 -9.91
N MET A 508 2.48 -21.71 -9.43
CA MET A 508 1.79 -22.72 -10.24
C MET A 508 0.48 -22.19 -10.82
N LEU A 509 -0.33 -21.49 -10.01
CA LEU A 509 -1.55 -20.85 -10.46
C LEU A 509 -1.27 -19.76 -11.50
N TRP A 510 -0.30 -18.89 -11.23
CA TRP A 510 0.14 -17.86 -12.17
C TRP A 510 0.63 -18.44 -13.51
N ALA A 511 1.35 -19.56 -13.46
CA ALA A 511 1.87 -20.25 -14.64
C ALA A 511 0.80 -21.06 -15.41
N GLY A 512 -0.43 -21.16 -14.90
CA GLY A 512 -1.49 -22.00 -15.47
C GLY A 512 -1.23 -23.50 -15.31
N LEU A 513 -0.48 -23.90 -14.28
CA LEU A 513 -0.08 -25.28 -13.98
C LEU A 513 -0.80 -25.88 -12.76
N GLY A 514 -1.70 -25.11 -12.13
CA GLY A 514 -2.46 -25.45 -10.92
C GLY A 514 -3.23 -26.77 -11.01
#